data_AF-A0A0F9I0E8-F1
#
_entry.id   AF-A0A0F9I0E8-F1
#
_cell.length_a   1.000
_cell.length_b   1.000
_cell.length_c   1.000
_cell.angle_alpha   90.00
_cell.angle_beta   90.00
_cell.angle_gamma   90.00
#
_symmetry.space_group_name_H-M   'P 1'
#
loop_
_entity.id
_entity.type
_entity.pdbx_description
1 polymer ?
#
loop_
_entity_poly.entity_id
_entity_poly.type
_entity_poly.pdbx_seq_one_letter_code
_entity_poly.pdbx_strand_id
1 'polypeptide(L)'
;MTSLQDKEIIIRLLKKSDEDKLFDFFENLSDKSKRWFSPHSFDKETIKSICEKTSEEYQRVVVLYQEKIIGYCVIYFGIREYEKYRYGHVLPEETCTIAPCVVDDFQNMGIGAKLLDHVILVSKQCKMKRIVLWGGVVVSNKPAIRLYKKKGFIINKRWKHPIQRVGCYDMYLDVSENANKIKKTIMIIGAAGSLGQELCKLLLIEDDYNIVAIDIDENNLMYLQKSYNIPIYIENVIDFYKIRRILEYELVDIVVNCAASKHVQWCETNIKNSIDVNILSNLEIMNYLSKRSGKFIFISSDKAIRPSNIYALTKQFTDYIVKFFGFKLVRGVNFLNSKGSVLDIWNKQKENGVPFTVSSQDCRRYFMTLPEMSVLVKEAIEDNSRQVEYIPKIIYDISIKKLFEAYKVLNGIEICEVKEFS
;
A
#
# COMPACT_ATOMS: atom_id res chain seq x y z
N MET A 1 10.22 -22.34 6.13
CA MET A 1 8.83 -22.07 5.66
C MET A 1 8.92 -21.40 4.30
N THR A 2 8.83 -22.20 3.25
CA THR A 2 8.88 -21.79 1.84
C THR A 2 7.78 -20.77 1.57
N SER A 3 8.14 -19.61 1.03
CA SER A 3 7.18 -18.61 0.57
C SER A 3 6.30 -19.23 -0.54
N LEU A 4 5.07 -18.74 -0.70
CA LEU A 4 4.17 -19.09 -1.80
C LEU A 4 4.76 -18.81 -3.22
N GLN A 5 6.02 -18.37 -3.33
CA GLN A 5 6.66 -17.92 -4.57
C GLN A 5 7.01 -19.04 -5.54
N ASP A 6 7.20 -20.28 -5.08
CA ASP A 6 7.61 -21.38 -5.97
C ASP A 6 6.44 -22.21 -6.52
N LYS A 7 5.18 -21.87 -6.19
CA LYS A 7 4.02 -22.70 -6.55
C LYS A 7 2.82 -21.86 -7.00
N GLU A 8 2.34 -22.18 -8.20
CA GLU A 8 1.32 -21.43 -8.94
C GLU A 8 -0.04 -21.47 -8.23
N ILE A 9 -0.60 -20.29 -7.95
CA ILE A 9 -1.99 -20.12 -7.52
C ILE A 9 -2.85 -20.01 -8.79
N ILE A 10 -3.82 -20.91 -8.94
CA ILE A 10 -4.70 -20.94 -10.11
C ILE A 10 -6.09 -20.52 -9.68
N ILE A 11 -6.70 -19.55 -10.38
CA ILE A 11 -8.08 -19.13 -10.14
C ILE A 11 -8.90 -19.38 -11.39
N ARG A 12 -10.00 -20.14 -11.24
CA ARG A 12 -10.86 -20.55 -12.36
C ARG A 12 -12.26 -20.91 -11.89
N LEU A 13 -13.17 -21.12 -12.84
CA LEU A 13 -14.46 -21.75 -12.57
C LEU A 13 -14.28 -23.20 -12.09
N LEU A 14 -15.18 -23.63 -11.20
CA LEU A 14 -15.29 -25.01 -10.71
C LEU A 14 -15.58 -25.97 -11.87
N LYS A 15 -14.91 -27.13 -11.88
CA LYS A 15 -15.11 -28.18 -12.89
C LYS A 15 -15.83 -29.38 -12.28
N LYS A 16 -16.49 -30.17 -13.13
CA LYS A 16 -17.09 -31.46 -12.76
C LYS A 16 -16.09 -32.39 -12.04
N SER A 17 -14.83 -32.38 -12.48
CA SER A 17 -13.74 -33.19 -11.91
C SER A 17 -13.22 -32.72 -10.55
N ASP A 18 -13.75 -31.63 -9.99
CA ASP A 18 -13.28 -31.08 -8.70
C ASP A 18 -14.09 -31.60 -7.50
N GLU A 19 -15.00 -32.56 -7.68
CA GLU A 19 -15.88 -33.08 -6.61
C GLU A 19 -15.09 -33.42 -5.33
N ASP A 20 -14.06 -34.27 -5.45
CA ASP A 20 -13.23 -34.68 -4.31
C ASP A 20 -12.46 -33.49 -3.71
N LYS A 21 -11.92 -32.61 -4.54
CA LYS A 21 -11.18 -31.41 -4.10
C LYS A 21 -12.06 -30.44 -3.34
N LEU A 22 -13.32 -30.32 -3.77
CA LEU A 22 -14.31 -29.44 -3.16
C LEU A 22 -14.83 -30.03 -1.85
N PHE A 23 -14.99 -31.35 -1.80
CA PHE A 23 -15.28 -32.07 -0.56
C PHE A 23 -14.18 -31.87 0.48
N ASP A 24 -12.91 -32.11 0.09
CA ASP A 24 -11.75 -31.87 0.96
C ASP A 24 -11.68 -30.42 1.46
N PHE A 25 -12.00 -29.45 0.62
CA PHE A 25 -12.04 -28.04 1.01
C PHE A 25 -13.03 -27.80 2.16
N PHE A 26 -14.25 -28.32 2.04
CA PHE A 26 -15.28 -28.11 3.06
C PHE A 26 -15.01 -28.88 4.35
N GLU A 27 -14.46 -30.10 4.27
CA GLU A 27 -14.05 -30.87 5.45
C GLU A 27 -13.03 -30.10 6.29
N ASN A 28 -12.06 -29.46 5.63
CA ASN A 28 -10.97 -28.71 6.27
C ASN A 28 -11.35 -27.30 6.77
N LEU A 29 -12.59 -26.83 6.56
CA LEU A 29 -13.05 -25.59 7.18
C LEU A 29 -13.28 -25.79 8.68
N SER A 30 -12.82 -24.85 9.49
CA SER A 30 -13.18 -24.82 10.92
C SER A 30 -14.69 -24.68 11.14
N ASP A 31 -15.19 -25.14 12.28
CA ASP A 31 -16.60 -24.97 12.68
C ASP A 31 -17.04 -23.51 12.64
N LYS A 32 -16.13 -22.60 12.98
CA LYS A 32 -16.34 -21.16 12.87
C LYS A 32 -16.60 -20.77 11.42
N SER A 33 -15.74 -21.19 10.50
CA SER A 33 -15.88 -20.88 9.07
C SER A 33 -17.14 -21.51 8.46
N LYS A 34 -17.45 -22.78 8.78
CA LYS A 34 -18.71 -23.46 8.40
C LYS A 34 -19.96 -22.75 8.94
N ARG A 35 -19.89 -22.17 10.14
CA ARG A 35 -21.01 -21.40 10.73
C ARG A 35 -21.30 -20.09 9.98
N TRP A 36 -20.25 -19.42 9.48
CA TRP A 36 -20.40 -18.11 8.81
C TRP A 36 -20.61 -18.24 7.31
N PHE A 37 -20.06 -19.28 6.70
CA PHE A 37 -20.21 -19.60 5.30
C PHE A 37 -21.17 -20.77 5.19
N SER A 38 -22.43 -20.57 4.79
CA SER A 38 -23.40 -21.66 4.60
C SER A 38 -24.39 -21.37 3.46
N PRO A 39 -23.93 -21.13 2.22
CA PRO A 39 -24.82 -20.88 1.10
C PRO A 39 -25.61 -22.13 0.65
N HIS A 40 -25.13 -23.31 1.03
CA HIS A 40 -25.69 -24.64 0.79
C HIS A 40 -25.16 -25.63 1.83
N SER A 41 -25.67 -26.87 1.84
CA SER A 41 -25.14 -27.95 2.68
C SER A 41 -23.75 -28.42 2.20
N PHE A 42 -22.99 -29.07 3.08
CA PHE A 42 -21.64 -29.61 2.80
C PHE A 42 -21.62 -31.14 2.68
N ASP A 43 -22.78 -31.78 2.67
CA ASP A 43 -22.87 -33.21 2.43
C ASP A 43 -22.44 -33.58 1.00
N LYS A 44 -22.03 -34.84 0.83
CA LYS A 44 -21.48 -35.34 -0.42
C LYS A 44 -22.49 -35.28 -1.59
N GLU A 45 -23.77 -35.50 -1.32
CA GLU A 45 -24.81 -35.44 -2.37
C GLU A 45 -24.97 -34.02 -2.91
N THR A 46 -24.97 -33.02 -2.02
CA THR A 46 -25.01 -31.61 -2.39
C THR A 46 -23.78 -31.21 -3.20
N ILE A 47 -22.58 -31.63 -2.80
CA ILE A 47 -21.32 -31.31 -3.51
C ILE A 47 -21.28 -31.95 -4.88
N LYS A 48 -21.72 -33.21 -5.01
CA LYS A 48 -21.86 -33.88 -6.30
C LYS A 48 -22.83 -33.13 -7.21
N SER A 49 -24.00 -32.75 -6.70
CA SER A 49 -24.99 -31.97 -7.47
C SER A 49 -24.43 -30.61 -7.92
N ILE A 50 -23.64 -29.95 -7.07
CA ILE A 50 -22.97 -28.69 -7.37
C ILE A 50 -21.99 -28.84 -8.54
N CYS A 51 -21.23 -29.93 -8.58
CA CYS A 51 -20.25 -30.19 -9.63
C CYS A 51 -20.93 -30.61 -10.94
N GLU A 52 -22.01 -31.39 -10.88
CA GLU A 52 -22.73 -31.91 -12.04
C GLU A 52 -23.59 -30.86 -12.76
N LYS A 53 -24.23 -29.94 -12.02
CA LYS A 53 -25.14 -28.93 -12.56
C LYS A 53 -24.39 -27.70 -13.09
N THR A 54 -24.42 -27.53 -14.40
CA THR A 54 -24.22 -26.22 -15.05
C THR A 54 -25.55 -25.47 -15.01
N SER A 55 -25.70 -24.52 -14.08
CA SER A 55 -26.89 -23.66 -13.98
C SER A 55 -26.53 -22.27 -14.48
N GLU A 56 -27.38 -21.67 -15.32
CA GLU A 56 -27.25 -20.26 -15.71
C GLU A 56 -27.42 -19.32 -14.51
N GLU A 57 -28.10 -19.77 -13.44
CA GLU A 57 -28.32 -18.98 -12.22
C GLU A 57 -27.09 -18.96 -11.29
N TYR A 58 -26.17 -19.93 -11.40
CA TYR A 58 -25.04 -20.06 -10.48
C TYR A 58 -23.71 -20.30 -11.19
N GLN A 59 -22.71 -19.51 -10.81
CA GLN A 59 -21.31 -19.79 -11.10
C GLN A 59 -20.52 -19.98 -9.80
N ARG A 60 -19.42 -20.73 -9.90
CA ARG A 60 -18.54 -21.03 -8.77
C ARG A 60 -17.10 -20.83 -9.17
N VAL A 61 -16.40 -19.98 -8.44
CA VAL A 61 -14.98 -19.70 -8.64
C VAL A 61 -14.20 -20.41 -7.54
N VAL A 62 -13.11 -21.09 -7.92
CA VAL A 62 -12.20 -21.76 -7.01
C VAL A 62 -10.79 -21.20 -7.13
N VAL A 63 -10.08 -21.16 -6.01
CA VAL A 63 -8.64 -20.89 -5.93
C VAL A 63 -7.93 -22.19 -5.61
N LEU A 64 -7.01 -22.62 -6.46
CA LEU A 64 -6.20 -23.80 -6.25
C LEU A 64 -4.77 -23.43 -5.87
N TYR A 65 -4.22 -24.20 -4.94
CA TYR A 65 -2.80 -24.20 -4.58
C TYR A 65 -2.35 -25.64 -4.40
N GLN A 66 -1.33 -26.07 -5.14
CA GLN A 66 -0.88 -27.47 -5.15
C GLN A 66 -2.02 -28.45 -5.45
N GLU A 67 -2.83 -28.14 -6.46
CA GLU A 67 -4.03 -28.89 -6.86
C GLU A 67 -5.16 -29.00 -5.83
N LYS A 68 -5.00 -28.44 -4.62
CA LYS A 68 -6.03 -28.36 -3.59
C LYS A 68 -6.81 -27.07 -3.70
N ILE A 69 -8.13 -27.12 -3.49
CA ILE A 69 -8.95 -25.92 -3.38
C ILE A 69 -8.67 -25.28 -2.02
N ILE A 70 -8.27 -24.00 -2.03
CA ILE A 70 -8.00 -23.19 -0.82
C ILE A 70 -8.92 -21.98 -0.71
N GLY A 71 -9.71 -21.71 -1.75
CA GLY A 71 -10.72 -20.66 -1.76
C GLY A 71 -11.86 -21.02 -2.69
N TYR A 72 -13.07 -20.60 -2.33
CA TYR A 72 -14.30 -20.93 -3.03
C TYR A 72 -15.25 -19.72 -2.95
N CYS A 73 -15.87 -19.36 -4.07
CA CYS A 73 -16.92 -18.35 -4.10
C CYS A 73 -18.10 -18.85 -4.91
N VAL A 74 -19.29 -18.77 -4.33
CA VAL A 74 -20.56 -18.89 -5.07
C VAL A 74 -20.93 -17.53 -5.62
N ILE A 75 -21.33 -17.47 -6.89
CA ILE A 75 -21.94 -16.32 -7.54
C ILE A 75 -23.35 -16.76 -7.94
N TYR A 76 -24.36 -16.15 -7.35
CA TYR A 76 -25.77 -16.31 -7.75
C TYR A 76 -26.18 -15.10 -8.58
N PHE A 77 -26.63 -15.31 -9.82
CA PHE A 77 -27.07 -14.24 -10.72
C PHE A 77 -28.49 -13.81 -10.38
N GLY A 78 -28.61 -13.14 -9.24
CA GLY A 78 -29.83 -12.57 -8.73
C GLY A 78 -29.66 -12.18 -7.27
N ILE A 79 -30.79 -11.85 -6.65
CA ILE A 79 -30.90 -11.65 -5.21
C ILE A 79 -31.96 -12.60 -4.66
N ARG A 80 -31.70 -13.19 -3.50
CA ARG A 80 -32.67 -14.07 -2.85
C ARG A 80 -33.83 -13.26 -2.28
N GLU A 81 -35.04 -13.83 -2.29
CA GLU A 81 -36.26 -13.15 -1.82
C GLU A 81 -36.11 -12.55 -0.42
N TYR A 82 -35.53 -13.29 0.53
CA TYR A 82 -35.31 -12.78 1.89
C TYR A 82 -34.29 -11.64 1.98
N GLU A 83 -33.45 -11.45 0.95
CA GLU A 83 -32.45 -10.38 0.88
C GLU A 83 -32.99 -9.11 0.22
N LYS A 84 -33.98 -9.23 -0.68
CA LYS A 84 -34.62 -8.08 -1.35
C LYS A 84 -35.09 -7.03 -0.33
N TYR A 85 -35.72 -7.47 0.76
CA TYR A 85 -36.21 -6.59 1.82
C TYR A 85 -35.09 -5.93 2.66
N ARG A 86 -33.88 -6.53 2.72
CA ARG A 86 -32.77 -6.02 3.55
C ARG A 86 -32.08 -4.83 2.88
N TYR A 87 -31.99 -4.86 1.55
CA TYR A 87 -31.36 -3.80 0.78
C TYR A 87 -32.28 -2.58 0.53
N GLY A 88 -33.57 -2.67 0.85
CA GLY A 88 -34.50 -1.53 1.02
C GLY A 88 -34.87 -0.75 -0.24
N HIS A 89 -34.17 -0.96 -1.35
CA HIS A 89 -34.37 -0.34 -2.65
C HIS A 89 -34.48 -1.44 -3.71
N VAL A 90 -35.10 -1.13 -4.86
CA VAL A 90 -35.02 -1.99 -6.05
C VAL A 90 -33.56 -1.98 -6.50
N LEU A 91 -32.84 -3.07 -6.20
CA LEU A 91 -31.54 -3.30 -6.81
C LEU A 91 -31.74 -3.54 -8.32
N PRO A 92 -30.78 -3.15 -9.16
CA PRO A 92 -30.84 -3.46 -10.59
C PRO A 92 -31.08 -4.95 -10.80
N GLU A 93 -31.82 -5.31 -11.85
CA GLU A 93 -31.99 -6.73 -12.23
C GLU A 93 -30.63 -7.40 -12.47
N GLU A 94 -29.65 -6.63 -12.94
CA GLU A 94 -28.26 -7.05 -13.13
C GLU A 94 -27.46 -7.05 -11.81
N THR A 95 -28.04 -7.60 -10.75
CA THR A 95 -27.39 -7.82 -9.45
C THR A 95 -27.04 -9.28 -9.27
N CYS A 96 -25.81 -9.56 -8.84
CA CYS A 96 -25.42 -10.88 -8.38
C CYS A 96 -25.07 -10.88 -6.88
N THR A 97 -25.35 -12.00 -6.24
CA THR A 97 -25.07 -12.24 -4.82
C THR A 97 -23.88 -13.19 -4.69
N ILE A 98 -22.88 -12.82 -3.91
CA ILE A 98 -21.66 -13.61 -3.75
C ILE A 98 -21.47 -14.12 -2.32
N ALA A 99 -20.97 -15.35 -2.21
CA ALA A 99 -20.54 -15.93 -0.95
C ALA A 99 -19.09 -16.41 -1.10
N PRO A 100 -18.09 -15.61 -0.67
CA PRO A 100 -16.69 -16.02 -0.69
C PRO A 100 -16.26 -16.71 0.61
N CYS A 101 -15.38 -17.70 0.49
CA CYS A 101 -14.74 -18.41 1.60
C CYS A 101 -13.28 -18.72 1.25
N VAL A 102 -12.40 -18.64 2.25
CA VAL A 102 -10.99 -19.05 2.16
C VAL A 102 -10.70 -19.93 3.37
N VAL A 103 -10.05 -21.06 3.14
CA VAL A 103 -9.68 -21.99 4.21
C VAL A 103 -8.82 -21.28 5.26
N ASP A 104 -9.00 -21.65 6.52
CA ASP A 104 -8.49 -20.88 7.65
C ASP A 104 -6.97 -20.62 7.60
N ASP A 105 -6.19 -21.64 7.24
CA ASP A 105 -4.72 -21.55 7.15
C ASP A 105 -4.20 -20.58 6.07
N PHE A 106 -5.05 -20.24 5.09
CA PHE A 106 -4.71 -19.36 3.97
C PHE A 106 -5.32 -17.97 4.10
N GLN A 107 -6.01 -17.69 5.21
CA GLN A 107 -6.50 -16.36 5.52
C GLN A 107 -5.32 -15.39 5.73
N ASN A 108 -5.50 -14.12 5.34
CA ASN A 108 -4.46 -13.07 5.40
C ASN A 108 -3.23 -13.28 4.47
N MET A 109 -3.25 -14.29 3.60
CA MET A 109 -2.22 -14.50 2.56
C MET A 109 -2.59 -13.83 1.22
N GLY A 110 -3.61 -12.98 1.19
CA GLY A 110 -4.07 -12.29 -0.02
C GLY A 110 -5.00 -13.11 -0.92
N ILE A 111 -5.31 -14.36 -0.56
CA ILE A 111 -6.17 -15.26 -1.34
C ILE A 111 -7.58 -14.67 -1.54
N GLY A 112 -8.20 -14.15 -0.47
CA GLY A 112 -9.53 -13.53 -0.56
C GLY A 112 -9.57 -12.31 -1.49
N ALA A 113 -8.47 -11.54 -1.55
CA ALA A 113 -8.37 -10.40 -2.47
C ALA A 113 -8.33 -10.87 -3.93
N LYS A 114 -7.49 -11.86 -4.25
CA LYS A 114 -7.39 -12.43 -5.60
C LYS A 114 -8.69 -13.12 -6.03
N LEU A 115 -9.34 -13.84 -5.12
CA LEU A 115 -10.64 -14.45 -5.36
C LEU A 115 -11.68 -13.39 -5.72
N LEU A 116 -11.76 -12.30 -4.95
CA LEU A 116 -12.72 -11.24 -5.19
C LEU A 116 -12.44 -10.48 -6.50
N ASP A 117 -11.17 -10.28 -6.88
CA ASP A 117 -10.82 -9.71 -8.19
C ASP A 117 -11.36 -10.56 -9.35
N HIS A 118 -11.21 -11.88 -9.26
CA HIS A 118 -11.72 -12.79 -10.28
C HIS A 118 -13.25 -12.84 -10.29
N VAL A 119 -13.89 -12.79 -9.12
CA VAL A 119 -15.35 -12.71 -9.01
C VAL A 119 -15.87 -11.43 -9.66
N ILE A 120 -15.25 -10.28 -9.41
CA ILE A 120 -15.61 -9.02 -10.06
C ILE A 120 -15.46 -9.11 -11.59
N LEU A 121 -14.37 -9.71 -12.07
CA LEU A 121 -14.14 -9.92 -13.50
C LEU A 121 -15.26 -10.78 -14.12
N VAL A 122 -15.58 -11.91 -13.50
CA VAL A 122 -16.64 -12.81 -13.94
C VAL A 122 -18.00 -12.12 -13.94
N SER A 123 -18.35 -11.40 -12.87
CA SER A 123 -19.59 -10.62 -12.78
C SER A 123 -19.70 -9.60 -13.92
N LYS A 124 -18.61 -8.88 -14.25
CA LYS A 124 -18.56 -7.95 -15.38
C LYS A 124 -18.74 -8.64 -16.73
N GLN A 125 -18.11 -9.79 -16.95
CA GLN A 125 -18.28 -10.59 -18.17
C GLN A 125 -19.73 -11.06 -18.35
N CYS A 126 -20.41 -11.35 -17.24
CA CYS A 126 -21.84 -11.66 -17.20
C CYS A 126 -22.75 -10.41 -17.23
N LYS A 127 -22.20 -9.23 -17.54
CA LYS A 127 -22.93 -7.94 -17.64
C LYS A 127 -23.68 -7.54 -16.36
N MET A 128 -23.22 -8.01 -15.20
CA MET A 128 -23.75 -7.56 -13.92
C MET A 128 -23.32 -6.12 -13.67
N LYS A 129 -24.21 -5.33 -13.07
CA LYS A 129 -23.97 -3.94 -12.64
C LYS A 129 -23.73 -3.85 -11.14
N ARG A 130 -24.15 -4.84 -10.37
CA ARG A 130 -24.02 -4.81 -8.90
C ARG A 130 -23.64 -6.16 -8.32
N ILE A 131 -22.80 -6.13 -7.30
CA ILE A 131 -22.45 -7.29 -6.47
C ILE A 131 -22.89 -7.02 -5.04
N VAL A 132 -23.56 -7.97 -4.41
CA VAL A 132 -23.95 -7.93 -2.99
C VAL A 132 -23.40 -9.13 -2.23
N LEU A 133 -23.23 -8.99 -0.91
CA LEU A 133 -22.73 -10.07 -0.05
C LEU A 133 -23.88 -10.93 0.46
N TRP A 134 -23.80 -12.24 0.18
CA TRP A 134 -24.75 -13.22 0.69
C TRP A 134 -24.76 -13.23 2.21
N GLY A 135 -25.91 -12.88 2.81
CA GLY A 135 -26.03 -12.80 4.27
C GLY A 135 -25.17 -11.71 4.93
N GLY A 136 -24.62 -10.78 4.14
CA GLY A 136 -23.79 -9.68 4.64
C GLY A 136 -22.45 -10.11 5.23
N VAL A 137 -21.79 -9.19 5.93
CA VAL A 137 -20.54 -9.43 6.68
C VAL A 137 -20.72 -9.11 8.15
N VAL A 138 -20.28 -9.99 9.03
CA VAL A 138 -20.38 -9.79 10.49
C VAL A 138 -19.58 -8.56 10.91
N VAL A 139 -20.18 -7.70 11.75
CA VAL A 139 -19.58 -6.44 12.22
C VAL A 139 -18.24 -6.66 12.93
N SER A 140 -18.07 -7.81 13.61
CA SER A 140 -16.81 -8.18 14.28
C SER A 140 -15.71 -8.64 13.31
N ASN A 141 -16.04 -8.98 12.06
CA ASN A 141 -15.07 -9.42 11.05
C ASN A 141 -14.40 -8.20 10.37
N LYS A 142 -13.61 -7.46 11.16
CA LYS A 142 -12.86 -6.28 10.68
C LYS A 142 -11.97 -6.56 9.47
N PRO A 143 -11.26 -7.71 9.35
CA PRO A 143 -10.48 -8.03 8.16
C PRO A 143 -11.33 -8.11 6.89
N ALA A 144 -12.46 -8.82 6.92
CA ALA A 144 -13.34 -8.94 5.75
C ALA A 144 -13.94 -7.59 5.34
N ILE A 145 -14.43 -6.80 6.31
CA ILE A 145 -15.00 -5.47 6.03
C ILE A 145 -13.97 -4.57 5.33
N ARG A 146 -12.71 -4.58 5.78
CA ARG A 146 -11.64 -3.80 5.14
C ARG A 146 -11.32 -4.30 3.74
N LEU A 147 -11.26 -5.61 3.55
CA LEU A 147 -11.07 -6.20 2.22
C LEU A 147 -12.18 -5.75 1.26
N TYR A 148 -13.44 -5.83 1.68
CA TYR A 148 -14.58 -5.39 0.87
C TYR A 148 -14.50 -3.90 0.55
N LYS A 149 -14.26 -3.04 1.55
CA LYS A 149 -14.07 -1.60 1.33
C LYS A 149 -12.93 -1.31 0.36
N LYS A 150 -11.80 -2.01 0.50
CA LYS A 150 -10.66 -1.90 -0.43
C LYS A 150 -11.05 -2.27 -1.86
N LYS A 151 -11.94 -3.24 -2.06
CA LYS A 151 -12.48 -3.58 -3.39
C LYS A 151 -13.62 -2.65 -3.86
N GLY A 152 -13.90 -1.58 -3.14
CA GLY A 152 -14.92 -0.58 -3.49
C GLY A 152 -16.31 -0.85 -2.94
N PHE A 153 -16.50 -1.86 -2.09
CA PHE A 153 -17.81 -2.13 -1.50
C PHE A 153 -18.20 -1.01 -0.51
N ILE A 154 -19.45 -0.57 -0.61
CA ILE A 154 -20.07 0.44 0.24
C ILE A 154 -20.97 -0.26 1.26
N ILE A 155 -20.93 0.18 2.52
CA ILE A 155 -21.88 -0.28 3.54
C ILE A 155 -23.24 0.34 3.24
N ASN A 156 -24.25 -0.51 3.00
CA ASN A 156 -25.64 -0.09 2.83
C ASN A 156 -26.31 0.12 4.19
N LYS A 157 -26.41 -0.96 4.98
CA LYS A 157 -27.16 -0.96 6.24
C LYS A 157 -26.61 -1.97 7.23
N ARG A 158 -26.73 -1.67 8.52
CA ARG A 158 -26.52 -2.63 9.61
C ARG A 158 -27.82 -3.35 9.96
N TRP A 159 -27.76 -4.65 10.18
CA TRP A 159 -28.90 -5.46 10.59
C TRP A 159 -28.48 -6.56 11.56
N LYS A 160 -29.45 -7.29 12.11
CA LYS A 160 -29.22 -8.39 13.06
C LYS A 160 -29.62 -9.72 12.41
N HIS A 161 -28.69 -10.65 12.30
CA HIS A 161 -28.95 -11.95 11.72
C HIS A 161 -30.02 -12.70 12.54
N PRO A 162 -31.12 -13.20 11.95
CA PRO A 162 -32.24 -13.76 12.70
C PRO A 162 -31.83 -15.02 13.48
N ILE A 163 -31.09 -15.92 12.83
CA ILE A 163 -30.64 -17.18 13.43
C ILE A 163 -29.45 -16.95 14.38
N GLN A 164 -28.39 -16.29 13.90
CA GLN A 164 -27.13 -16.16 14.65
C GLN A 164 -27.14 -15.03 15.70
N ARG A 165 -28.15 -14.14 15.66
CA ARG A 165 -28.34 -12.99 16.56
C ARG A 165 -27.16 -12.01 16.64
N VAL A 166 -26.25 -12.03 15.67
CA VAL A 166 -25.13 -11.10 15.55
C VAL A 166 -25.44 -9.93 14.63
N GLY A 167 -24.72 -8.82 14.79
CA GLY A 167 -24.79 -7.69 13.86
C GLY A 167 -24.03 -7.98 12.57
N CYS A 168 -24.66 -7.69 11.43
CA CYS A 168 -24.07 -7.78 10.10
C CYS A 168 -24.21 -6.45 9.36
N TYR A 169 -23.29 -6.17 8.44
CA TYR A 169 -23.41 -5.13 7.43
C TYR A 169 -23.80 -5.74 6.10
N ASP A 170 -24.80 -5.15 5.47
CA ASP A 170 -25.01 -5.32 4.05
C ASP A 170 -24.08 -4.39 3.31
N MET A 171 -23.38 -4.96 2.34
CA MET A 171 -22.48 -4.21 1.47
C MET A 171 -22.82 -4.50 0.02
N TYR A 172 -22.60 -3.52 -0.84
CA TYR A 172 -22.72 -3.65 -2.29
C TYR A 172 -21.51 -3.03 -2.98
N LEU A 173 -21.17 -3.54 -4.16
CA LEU A 173 -20.19 -2.98 -5.06
C LEU A 173 -20.90 -2.64 -6.38
N ASP A 174 -20.70 -1.41 -6.84
CA ASP A 174 -21.04 -1.05 -8.22
C ASP A 174 -19.94 -1.56 -9.14
N VAL A 175 -20.33 -2.36 -10.13
CA VAL A 175 -19.42 -2.91 -11.15
C VAL A 175 -19.84 -2.50 -12.57
N SER A 176 -20.77 -1.54 -12.69
CA SER A 176 -21.13 -0.93 -13.97
C SER A 176 -19.93 -0.24 -14.64
N GLU A 177 -20.08 0.12 -15.92
CA GLU A 177 -19.02 0.81 -16.67
C GLU A 177 -18.63 2.16 -16.03
N ASN A 178 -19.56 2.81 -15.34
CA ASN A 178 -19.35 4.08 -14.65
C ASN A 178 -18.91 3.90 -13.18
N ALA A 179 -18.62 2.67 -12.75
CA ALA A 179 -18.18 2.42 -11.38
C ALA A 179 -16.83 3.10 -11.08
N ASN A 180 -16.71 3.65 -9.88
CA ASN A 180 -15.46 4.25 -9.41
C ASN A 180 -14.30 3.25 -9.51
N LYS A 181 -13.16 3.74 -9.99
CA LYS A 181 -11.92 2.97 -10.07
C LYS A 181 -11.48 2.55 -8.67
N ILE A 182 -11.16 1.27 -8.51
CA ILE A 182 -10.62 0.75 -7.25
C ILE A 182 -9.21 1.31 -7.06
N LYS A 183 -9.02 2.12 -6.02
CA LYS A 183 -7.75 2.75 -5.68
C LYS A 183 -6.82 1.77 -5.00
N LYS A 184 -5.54 1.79 -5.37
CA LYS A 184 -4.49 1.06 -4.64
C LYS A 184 -4.15 1.78 -3.33
N THR A 185 -3.76 1.02 -2.32
CA THR A 185 -3.28 1.59 -1.06
C THR A 185 -1.78 1.82 -1.13
N ILE A 186 -1.34 3.07 -1.01
CA ILE A 186 0.06 3.48 -0.92
C ILE A 186 0.41 3.83 0.52
N MET A 187 1.45 3.20 1.05
CA MET A 187 2.03 3.54 2.34
C MET A 187 3.30 4.36 2.13
N ILE A 188 3.34 5.55 2.73
CA ILE A 188 4.48 6.45 2.68
C ILE A 188 5.16 6.41 4.06
N ILE A 189 6.36 5.86 4.11
CA ILE A 189 7.20 5.85 5.32
C ILE A 189 8.12 7.06 5.27
N GLY A 190 8.28 7.77 6.38
CA GLY A 190 8.94 9.07 6.38
C GLY A 190 7.98 10.17 5.89
N ALA A 191 6.67 9.98 6.08
CA ALA A 191 5.62 10.86 5.56
C ALA A 191 5.61 12.26 6.20
N ALA A 192 6.22 12.42 7.38
CA ALA A 192 6.36 13.72 8.03
C ALA A 192 7.64 14.45 7.60
N GLY A 193 8.55 13.78 6.88
CA GLY A 193 9.70 14.42 6.24
C GLY A 193 9.29 15.29 5.05
N SER A 194 10.18 16.22 4.63
CA SER A 194 9.86 17.19 3.56
C SER A 194 9.41 16.55 2.24
N LEU A 195 10.08 15.49 1.78
CA LEU A 195 9.67 14.75 0.58
C LEU A 195 8.40 13.95 0.81
N GLY A 196 8.26 13.31 1.98
CA GLY A 196 7.08 12.52 2.32
C GLY A 196 5.81 13.36 2.33
N GLN A 197 5.86 14.55 2.94
CA GLN A 197 4.73 15.47 2.96
C GLN A 197 4.37 15.94 1.55
N GLU A 198 5.36 16.32 0.75
CA GLU A 198 5.12 16.79 -0.61
C GLU A 198 4.52 15.69 -1.50
N LEU A 199 4.99 14.46 -1.35
CA LEU A 199 4.44 13.30 -2.05
C LEU A 199 3.00 13.00 -1.59
N CYS A 200 2.72 13.03 -0.28
CA CYS A 200 1.37 12.88 0.23
C CYS A 200 0.44 13.92 -0.40
N LYS A 201 0.84 15.20 -0.41
CA LYS A 201 0.04 16.28 -1.01
C LYS A 201 -0.25 16.04 -2.49
N LEU A 202 0.78 15.70 -3.27
CA LEU A 202 0.64 15.42 -4.70
C LEU A 202 -0.37 14.29 -4.95
N LEU A 203 -0.21 13.16 -4.26
CA LEU A 203 -1.05 11.98 -4.46
C LEU A 203 -2.50 12.17 -3.95
N LEU A 204 -2.71 13.05 -2.96
CA LEU A 204 -4.05 13.39 -2.46
C LEU A 204 -4.82 14.28 -3.42
N ILE A 205 -4.13 15.20 -4.11
CA ILE A 205 -4.75 16.09 -5.10
C ILE A 205 -5.27 15.27 -6.28
N GLU A 206 -4.53 14.24 -6.70
CA GLU A 206 -4.91 13.40 -7.84
C GLU A 206 -5.98 12.37 -7.49
N ASP A 207 -6.13 12.04 -6.21
CA ASP A 207 -7.16 11.15 -5.67
C ASP A 207 -7.16 9.74 -6.31
N ASP A 208 -6.03 9.28 -6.87
CA ASP A 208 -5.90 7.94 -7.49
C ASP A 208 -5.60 6.81 -6.48
N TYR A 209 -5.23 7.18 -5.24
CA TYR A 209 -4.70 6.25 -4.24
C TYR A 209 -5.33 6.46 -2.86
N ASN A 210 -5.49 5.36 -2.11
CA ASN A 210 -5.68 5.44 -0.67
C ASN A 210 -4.32 5.60 -0.01
N ILE A 211 -4.12 6.61 0.83
CA ILE A 211 -2.80 6.90 1.42
C ILE A 211 -2.76 6.52 2.90
N VAL A 212 -1.68 5.87 3.30
CA VAL A 212 -1.34 5.60 4.69
C VAL A 212 0.01 6.24 4.99
N ALA A 213 0.07 7.09 6.01
CA ALA A 213 1.28 7.83 6.35
C ALA A 213 1.92 7.29 7.64
N ILE A 214 3.23 7.06 7.61
CA ILE A 214 4.01 6.55 8.75
C ILE A 214 5.22 7.44 8.98
N ASP A 215 5.43 7.86 10.22
CA ASP A 215 6.64 8.57 10.65
C ASP A 215 6.82 8.48 12.17
N ILE A 216 8.00 8.85 12.66
CA ILE A 216 8.27 9.02 14.10
C ILE A 216 7.94 10.45 14.58
N ASP A 217 7.88 11.43 13.67
CA ASP A 217 7.59 12.83 13.99
C ASP A 217 6.07 13.03 14.17
N GLU A 218 5.60 12.85 15.41
CA GLU A 218 4.20 12.98 15.82
C GLU A 218 3.57 14.30 15.36
N ASN A 219 4.24 15.43 15.59
CA ASN A 219 3.66 16.74 15.34
C ASN A 219 3.36 16.96 13.85
N ASN A 220 4.33 16.66 13.00
CA ASN A 220 4.17 16.82 11.55
C ASN A 220 3.21 15.79 10.96
N LEU A 221 3.17 14.57 11.51
CA LEU A 221 2.24 13.54 11.08
C LEU A 221 0.79 13.87 11.49
N MET A 222 0.59 14.40 12.71
CA MET A 222 -0.70 14.89 13.18
C MET A 222 -1.20 16.08 12.36
N TYR A 223 -0.29 16.96 11.93
CA TYR A 223 -0.64 18.03 10.98
C TYR A 223 -1.19 17.45 9.68
N LEU A 224 -0.50 16.47 9.09
CA LEU A 224 -0.94 15.79 7.87
C LEU A 224 -2.32 15.12 8.04
N GLN A 225 -2.56 14.48 9.18
CA GLN A 225 -3.86 13.88 9.50
C GLN A 225 -4.97 14.91 9.62
N LYS A 226 -4.73 16.05 10.28
CA LYS A 226 -5.72 17.13 10.39
C LYS A 226 -6.03 17.77 9.04
N SER A 227 -5.01 17.94 8.19
CA SER A 227 -5.18 18.57 6.88
C SER A 227 -5.92 17.70 5.87
N TYR A 228 -5.74 16.38 5.92
CA TYR A 228 -6.20 15.48 4.85
C TYR A 228 -7.04 14.29 5.31
N ASN A 229 -7.23 14.10 6.61
CA ASN A 229 -8.00 13.00 7.21
C ASN A 229 -7.60 11.60 6.71
N ILE A 230 -6.31 11.37 6.56
CA ILE A 230 -5.74 10.06 6.17
C ILE A 230 -5.35 9.21 7.38
N PRO A 231 -5.34 7.88 7.27
CA PRO A 231 -4.73 7.01 8.27
C PRO A 231 -3.26 7.37 8.53
N ILE A 232 -2.92 7.55 9.80
CA ILE A 232 -1.54 7.79 10.25
C ILE A 232 -1.11 6.78 11.30
N TYR A 233 0.20 6.47 11.30
CA TYR A 233 0.83 5.61 12.29
C TYR A 233 2.14 6.24 12.78
N ILE A 234 2.21 6.55 14.07
CA ILE A 234 3.43 7.07 14.71
C ILE A 234 4.29 5.88 15.09
N GLU A 235 5.17 5.46 14.19
CA GLU A 235 5.98 4.26 14.36
C GLU A 235 7.36 4.40 13.75
N ASN A 236 8.33 3.73 14.36
CA ASN A 236 9.68 3.66 13.84
C ASN A 236 9.78 2.54 12.79
N VAL A 237 10.36 2.84 11.64
CA VAL A 237 10.54 1.90 10.52
C VAL A 237 11.35 0.65 10.91
N ILE A 238 12.20 0.75 11.95
CA ILE A 238 12.97 -0.39 12.46
C ILE A 238 12.11 -1.40 13.22
N ASP A 239 10.93 -1.01 13.72
CA ASP A 239 9.98 -1.94 14.35
C ASP A 239 9.19 -2.67 13.26
N PHE A 240 9.86 -3.61 12.60
CA PHE A 240 9.28 -4.35 11.49
C PHE A 240 8.05 -5.16 11.90
N TYR A 241 7.95 -5.59 13.17
CA TYR A 241 6.75 -6.27 13.65
C TYR A 241 5.51 -5.36 13.52
N LYS A 242 5.63 -4.10 13.95
CA LYS A 242 4.54 -3.13 13.81
C LYS A 242 4.31 -2.72 12.36
N ILE A 243 5.38 -2.43 11.60
CA ILE A 243 5.26 -2.09 10.18
C ILE A 243 4.55 -3.21 9.42
N ARG A 244 4.89 -4.47 9.67
CA ARG A 244 4.22 -5.64 9.10
C ARG A 244 2.74 -5.68 9.47
N ARG A 245 2.39 -5.45 10.73
CA ARG A 245 0.99 -5.39 11.16
C ARG A 245 0.22 -4.30 10.44
N ILE A 246 0.83 -3.14 10.20
CA ILE A 246 0.21 -2.05 9.44
C ILE A 246 0.06 -2.42 7.96
N LEU A 247 1.10 -2.99 7.34
CA LEU A 247 1.04 -3.50 5.96
C LEU A 247 -0.10 -4.51 5.76
N GLU A 248 -0.26 -5.44 6.71
CA GLU A 248 -1.35 -6.42 6.73
C GLU A 248 -2.70 -5.76 7.00
N TYR A 249 -2.75 -4.82 7.95
CA TYR A 249 -3.98 -4.18 8.39
C TYR A 249 -4.56 -3.23 7.31
N GLU A 250 -3.72 -2.40 6.70
CA GLU A 250 -4.13 -1.45 5.68
C GLU A 250 -4.18 -2.08 4.28
N LEU A 251 -3.82 -3.36 4.16
CA LEU A 251 -3.77 -4.09 2.89
C LEU A 251 -2.93 -3.31 1.86
N VAL A 252 -1.72 -2.93 2.23
CA VAL A 252 -0.88 -2.03 1.41
C VAL A 252 -0.44 -2.71 0.10
N ASP A 253 -0.59 -1.99 -1.02
CA ASP A 253 -0.18 -2.45 -2.36
C ASP A 253 1.20 -1.91 -2.76
N ILE A 254 1.51 -0.68 -2.33
CA ILE A 254 2.72 0.05 -2.71
C ILE A 254 3.32 0.67 -1.47
N VAL A 255 4.63 0.55 -1.30
CA VAL A 255 5.36 1.28 -0.25
C VAL A 255 6.36 2.22 -0.90
N VAL A 256 6.33 3.48 -0.49
CA VAL A 256 7.37 4.47 -0.77
C VAL A 256 8.11 4.73 0.53
N ASN A 257 9.39 4.39 0.59
CA ASN A 257 10.20 4.65 1.78
C ASN A 257 11.06 5.91 1.61
N CYS A 258 10.59 7.01 2.18
CA CYS A 258 11.27 8.29 2.27
C CYS A 258 12.08 8.43 3.58
N ALA A 259 11.94 7.51 4.53
CA ALA A 259 12.67 7.56 5.80
C ALA A 259 14.14 7.15 5.60
N ALA A 260 15.04 7.95 6.17
CA ALA A 260 16.46 7.64 6.21
C ALA A 260 17.14 8.39 7.35
N SER A 261 18.16 7.77 7.94
CA SER A 261 19.17 8.53 8.66
C SER A 261 20.10 9.17 7.64
N LYS A 262 20.01 10.51 7.49
CA LYS A 262 20.70 11.27 6.41
C LYS A 262 21.82 12.19 6.89
N HIS A 263 21.95 12.39 8.20
CA HIS A 263 22.98 13.26 8.76
C HIS A 263 24.30 12.50 8.85
N VAL A 264 25.32 12.96 8.10
CA VAL A 264 26.61 12.25 7.98
C VAL A 264 27.26 12.03 9.35
N GLN A 265 27.42 13.07 10.16
CA GLN A 265 28.01 12.96 11.51
C GLN A 265 27.27 11.96 12.41
N TRP A 266 25.93 11.94 12.35
CA TRP A 266 25.13 10.96 13.07
C TRP A 266 25.42 9.54 12.58
N CYS A 267 25.50 9.34 11.26
CA CYS A 267 25.76 8.01 10.70
C CYS A 267 27.16 7.48 11.01
N GLU A 268 28.18 8.35 11.05
CA GLU A 268 29.55 7.97 11.43
C GLU A 268 29.63 7.53 12.89
N THR A 269 28.87 8.16 13.78
CA THR A 269 28.89 7.86 15.23
C THR A 269 27.87 6.79 15.63
N ASN A 270 26.82 6.58 14.85
CA ASN A 270 25.70 5.67 15.14
C ASN A 270 25.50 4.66 14.00
N ILE A 271 26.58 3.99 13.62
CA ILE A 271 26.63 3.07 12.46
C ILE A 271 25.51 2.02 12.52
N LYS A 272 25.30 1.38 13.67
CA LYS A 272 24.25 0.36 13.86
C LYS A 272 22.87 0.91 13.50
N ASN A 273 22.49 2.05 14.06
CA ASN A 273 21.20 2.67 13.76
C ASN A 273 21.08 3.03 12.27
N SER A 274 22.15 3.49 11.63
CA SER A 274 22.14 3.77 10.19
C SER A 274 21.96 2.52 9.35
N ILE A 275 22.54 1.38 9.74
CA ILE A 275 22.30 0.08 9.11
C ILE A 275 20.84 -0.35 9.32
N ASP A 276 20.33 -0.28 10.55
CA ASP A 276 18.97 -0.72 10.88
C ASP A 276 17.92 0.09 10.08
N VAL A 277 18.05 1.42 10.06
CA VAL A 277 17.13 2.31 9.34
C VAL A 277 17.32 2.22 7.82
N ASN A 278 18.54 2.37 7.31
CA ASN A 278 18.74 2.55 5.87
C ASN A 278 18.82 1.22 5.11
N ILE A 279 19.16 0.10 5.76
CA ILE A 279 19.35 -1.21 5.12
C ILE A 279 18.29 -2.21 5.59
N LEU A 280 18.31 -2.61 6.87
CA LEU A 280 17.54 -3.76 7.34
C LEU A 280 16.03 -3.52 7.26
N SER A 281 15.56 -2.32 7.61
CA SER A 281 14.15 -1.99 7.51
C SER A 281 13.60 -2.12 6.08
N ASN A 282 14.38 -1.67 5.08
CA ASN A 282 14.03 -1.79 3.67
C ASN A 282 14.01 -3.25 3.22
N LEU A 283 15.02 -4.04 3.63
CA LEU A 283 15.10 -5.46 3.31
C LEU A 283 13.86 -6.23 3.80
N GLU A 284 13.45 -6.01 5.04
CA GLU A 284 12.28 -6.69 5.63
C GLU A 284 10.98 -6.31 4.91
N ILE A 285 10.79 -5.02 4.60
CA ILE A 285 9.63 -4.54 3.85
C ILE A 285 9.60 -5.16 2.44
N MET A 286 10.72 -5.16 1.72
CA MET A 286 10.84 -5.77 0.39
C MET A 286 10.58 -7.29 0.42
N ASN A 287 11.10 -7.99 1.42
CA ASN A 287 10.84 -9.41 1.65
C ASN A 287 9.35 -9.68 1.92
N TYR A 288 8.65 -8.79 2.63
CA TYR A 288 7.21 -8.91 2.84
C TYR A 288 6.41 -8.66 1.55
N LEU A 289 6.74 -7.60 0.81
CA LEU A 289 6.01 -7.20 -0.40
C LEU A 289 6.21 -8.15 -1.58
N SER A 290 7.42 -8.67 -1.75
CA SER A 290 7.75 -9.63 -2.83
C SER A 290 6.93 -10.92 -2.72
N LYS A 291 6.54 -11.33 -1.51
CA LYS A 291 5.65 -12.47 -1.26
C LYS A 291 4.18 -12.20 -1.61
N ARG A 292 3.81 -10.95 -1.86
CA ARG A 292 2.42 -10.50 -2.09
C ARG A 292 2.24 -9.74 -3.40
N SER A 293 3.24 -9.73 -4.27
CA SER A 293 3.25 -8.97 -5.53
C SER A 293 3.01 -7.45 -5.31
N GLY A 294 3.44 -6.92 -4.17
CA GLY A 294 3.41 -5.48 -3.89
C GLY A 294 4.51 -4.73 -4.64
N LYS A 295 4.40 -3.40 -4.73
CA LYS A 295 5.47 -2.53 -5.27
C LYS A 295 6.25 -1.86 -4.14
N PHE A 296 7.54 -1.65 -4.35
CA PHE A 296 8.40 -0.90 -3.44
C PHE A 296 9.17 0.17 -4.22
N ILE A 297 9.17 1.40 -3.70
CA ILE A 297 9.94 2.53 -4.21
C ILE A 297 10.88 3.02 -3.12
N PHE A 298 12.18 2.90 -3.38
CA PHE A 298 13.24 3.39 -2.51
C PHE A 298 13.72 4.78 -2.93
N ILE A 299 13.78 5.73 -2.00
CA ILE A 299 14.40 7.04 -2.27
C ILE A 299 15.90 6.94 -2.02
N SER A 300 16.71 6.83 -3.07
CA SER A 300 18.18 6.82 -3.00
C SER A 300 18.78 8.23 -3.07
N SER A 301 20.10 8.34 -3.17
CA SER A 301 20.84 9.60 -3.21
C SER A 301 21.98 9.54 -4.24
N ASP A 302 22.30 10.70 -4.82
CA ASP A 302 23.53 10.97 -5.56
C ASP A 302 24.80 10.46 -4.85
N LYS A 303 24.85 10.57 -3.52
CA LYS A 303 25.99 10.16 -2.69
C LYS A 303 26.26 8.64 -2.74
N ALA A 304 25.28 7.82 -3.11
CA ALA A 304 25.44 6.38 -3.24
C ALA A 304 26.28 5.95 -4.47
N ILE A 305 26.55 6.85 -5.42
CA ILE A 305 27.33 6.53 -6.63
C ILE A 305 28.81 6.32 -6.28
N ARG A 306 29.39 7.20 -5.46
CA ARG A 306 30.77 7.12 -4.97
C ARG A 306 30.79 7.42 -3.47
N PRO A 307 30.50 6.41 -2.62
CA PRO A 307 30.33 6.64 -1.20
C PRO A 307 31.67 7.00 -0.54
N SER A 308 31.66 8.06 0.28
CA SER A 308 32.81 8.53 1.07
C SER A 308 32.52 8.61 2.56
N ASN A 309 31.34 8.13 2.99
CA ASN A 309 30.86 8.15 4.37
C ASN A 309 29.83 7.03 4.58
N ILE A 310 29.51 6.74 5.83
CA ILE A 310 28.59 5.66 6.22
C ILE A 310 27.19 5.87 5.66
N TYR A 311 26.66 7.10 5.67
CA TYR A 311 25.36 7.39 5.06
C TYR A 311 25.32 6.94 3.60
N ALA A 312 26.28 7.42 2.80
CA ALA A 312 26.39 7.09 1.39
C ALA A 312 26.56 5.58 1.15
N LEU A 313 27.39 4.92 1.96
CA LEU A 313 27.63 3.48 1.88
C LEU A 313 26.34 2.68 2.14
N THR A 314 25.56 3.06 3.16
CA THR A 314 24.28 2.39 3.44
C THR A 314 23.28 2.55 2.30
N LYS A 315 23.21 3.73 1.65
CA LYS A 315 22.33 3.93 0.49
C LYS A 315 22.77 3.10 -0.72
N GLN A 316 24.08 3.03 -0.98
CA GLN A 316 24.61 2.19 -2.06
C GLN A 316 24.30 0.71 -1.83
N PHE A 317 24.48 0.23 -0.61
CA PHE A 317 24.15 -1.15 -0.27
C PHE A 317 22.67 -1.45 -0.49
N THR A 318 21.78 -0.55 -0.05
CA THR A 318 20.34 -0.71 -0.29
C THR A 318 19.97 -0.60 -1.77
N ASP A 319 20.67 0.20 -2.59
CA ASP A 319 20.46 0.22 -4.04
C ASP A 319 20.66 -1.18 -4.65
N TYR A 320 21.70 -1.92 -4.22
CA TYR A 320 21.93 -3.28 -4.69
C TYR A 320 20.81 -4.24 -4.26
N ILE A 321 20.34 -4.14 -3.02
CA ILE A 321 19.23 -4.97 -2.52
C ILE A 321 17.95 -4.68 -3.31
N VAL A 322 17.61 -3.40 -3.51
CA VAL A 322 16.41 -3.00 -4.26
C VAL A 322 16.44 -3.58 -5.67
N LYS A 323 17.60 -3.48 -6.35
CA LYS A 323 17.81 -4.07 -7.68
C LYS A 323 17.69 -5.59 -7.67
N PHE A 324 18.23 -6.26 -6.65
CA PHE A 324 18.14 -7.72 -6.50
C PHE A 324 16.68 -8.20 -6.39
N PHE A 325 15.83 -7.47 -5.66
CA PHE A 325 14.39 -7.80 -5.56
C PHE A 325 13.58 -7.38 -6.80
N GLY A 326 14.18 -6.69 -7.78
CA GLY A 326 13.45 -6.14 -8.93
C GLY A 326 12.52 -4.97 -8.60
N PHE A 327 12.77 -4.29 -7.47
CA PHE A 327 12.02 -3.10 -7.05
C PHE A 327 12.64 -1.82 -7.56
N LYS A 328 11.93 -0.70 -7.45
CA LYS A 328 12.35 0.56 -8.03
C LYS A 328 13.08 1.43 -7.02
N LEU A 329 14.09 2.15 -7.49
CA LEU A 329 14.71 3.23 -6.75
C LEU A 329 14.67 4.54 -7.54
N VAL A 330 14.53 5.64 -6.80
CA VAL A 330 14.56 7.00 -7.33
C VAL A 330 15.73 7.73 -6.71
N ARG A 331 16.69 8.17 -7.52
CA ARG A 331 17.92 8.78 -7.03
C ARG A 331 17.74 10.28 -6.82
N GLY A 332 17.65 10.72 -5.57
CA GLY A 332 17.53 12.14 -5.23
C GLY A 332 18.87 12.89 -5.25
N VAL A 333 18.79 14.20 -5.43
CA VAL A 333 19.89 15.15 -5.17
C VAL A 333 19.55 15.99 -3.94
N ASN A 334 20.25 17.12 -3.70
CA ASN A 334 19.91 17.98 -2.57
C ASN A 334 18.60 18.71 -2.84
N PHE A 335 17.70 18.77 -1.86
CA PHE A 335 16.41 19.45 -2.04
C PHE A 335 16.48 20.88 -1.54
N LEU A 336 16.07 21.82 -2.39
CA LEU A 336 15.86 23.21 -1.98
C LEU A 336 14.77 23.28 -0.91
N ASN A 337 15.02 24.06 0.14
CA ASN A 337 14.09 24.32 1.24
C ASN A 337 13.56 23.06 1.98
N SER A 338 14.41 22.04 2.14
CA SER A 338 14.07 20.86 2.95
C SER A 338 14.53 21.00 4.40
N LYS A 339 13.89 20.28 5.33
CA LYS A 339 14.22 20.27 6.77
C LYS A 339 15.68 19.85 6.97
N GLY A 340 16.45 20.69 7.66
CA GLY A 340 17.89 20.53 7.91
C GLY A 340 18.79 20.83 6.70
N SER A 341 18.26 21.42 5.63
CA SER A 341 19.07 21.91 4.51
C SER A 341 19.79 23.21 4.85
N VAL A 342 20.74 23.61 4.01
CA VAL A 342 21.47 24.87 4.17
C VAL A 342 20.54 26.09 4.20
N LEU A 343 19.48 26.09 3.39
CA LEU A 343 18.47 27.16 3.37
C LEU A 343 17.65 27.18 4.67
N ASP A 344 17.28 26.02 5.21
CA ASP A 344 16.58 25.92 6.51
C ASP A 344 17.46 26.41 7.67
N ILE A 345 18.76 26.09 7.63
CA ILE A 345 19.73 26.61 8.60
C ILE A 345 19.82 28.12 8.51
N TRP A 346 19.98 28.69 7.31
CA TRP A 346 20.06 30.14 7.14
C TRP A 346 18.76 30.85 7.57
N ASN A 347 17.59 30.29 7.26
CA ASN A 347 16.32 30.84 7.76
C ASN A 347 16.29 30.89 9.30
N LYS A 348 16.68 29.81 9.97
CA LYS A 348 16.78 29.78 11.44
C LYS A 348 17.82 30.75 11.97
N GLN A 349 18.95 30.91 11.29
CA GLN A 349 19.99 31.85 11.70
C GLN A 349 19.51 33.29 11.60
N LYS A 350 18.81 33.62 10.50
CA LYS A 350 18.14 34.90 10.29
C LYS A 350 17.10 35.17 11.39
N GLU A 351 16.21 34.22 11.64
CA GLU A 351 15.14 34.34 12.65
C GLU A 351 15.69 34.53 14.06
N ASN A 352 16.80 33.86 14.40
CA ASN A 352 17.44 33.97 15.71
C ASN A 352 18.46 35.12 15.81
N GLY A 353 18.68 35.88 14.74
CA GLY A 353 19.65 36.98 14.72
C GLY A 353 21.10 36.55 14.97
N VAL A 354 21.47 35.33 14.56
CA VAL A 354 22.84 34.80 14.73
C VAL A 354 23.63 34.80 13.41
N PRO A 355 24.98 34.79 13.44
CA PRO A 355 25.79 34.81 12.23
C PRO A 355 25.48 33.64 11.28
N PHE A 356 25.49 33.92 9.97
CA PHE A 356 25.29 32.89 8.96
C PHE A 356 26.50 31.98 8.89
N THR A 357 26.25 30.69 8.69
CA THR A 357 27.31 29.69 8.55
C THR A 357 27.42 29.28 7.09
N VAL A 358 28.55 29.61 6.46
CA VAL A 358 28.83 29.34 5.04
C VAL A 358 30.17 28.63 4.96
N SER A 359 30.25 27.58 4.15
CA SER A 359 31.51 26.84 3.99
C SER A 359 32.57 27.73 3.34
N SER A 360 33.80 27.69 3.87
CA SER A 360 34.96 28.41 3.32
C SER A 360 35.30 27.95 1.89
N GLN A 361 35.15 26.64 1.64
CA GLN A 361 35.34 26.01 0.35
C GLN A 361 34.12 26.26 -0.55
N ASP A 362 34.34 26.80 -1.75
CA ASP A 362 33.27 26.97 -2.73
C ASP A 362 32.91 25.61 -3.36
N CYS A 363 32.08 24.85 -2.64
CA CYS A 363 31.61 23.57 -3.09
C CYS A 363 30.37 23.73 -3.99
N ARG A 364 30.37 23.00 -5.11
CA ARG A 364 29.21 22.85 -5.99
C ARG A 364 28.37 21.66 -5.55
N ARG A 365 27.05 21.79 -5.67
CA ARG A 365 26.06 20.76 -5.33
C ARG A 365 24.95 20.77 -6.38
N TYR A 366 24.42 19.58 -6.67
CA TYR A 366 23.22 19.44 -7.48
C TYR A 366 21.98 19.60 -6.60
N PHE A 367 21.03 20.38 -7.09
CA PHE A 367 19.77 20.69 -6.43
C PHE A 367 18.58 20.33 -7.31
N MET A 368 17.46 20.06 -6.65
CA MET A 368 16.12 20.02 -7.24
C MET A 368 15.09 20.49 -6.22
N THR A 369 13.88 20.78 -6.65
CA THR A 369 12.76 21.11 -5.76
C THR A 369 12.05 19.84 -5.26
N LEU A 370 11.36 19.94 -4.13
CA LEU A 370 10.56 18.82 -3.61
C LEU A 370 9.41 18.43 -4.56
N PRO A 371 8.66 19.37 -5.19
CA PRO A 371 7.62 19.01 -6.17
C PRO A 371 8.18 18.22 -7.37
N GLU A 372 9.30 18.64 -7.94
CA GLU A 372 9.96 17.91 -9.04
C GLU A 372 10.33 16.48 -8.63
N MET A 373 10.83 16.30 -7.40
CA MET A 373 11.17 14.99 -6.88
C MET A 373 9.91 14.13 -6.67
N SER A 374 8.84 14.70 -6.11
CA SER A 374 7.57 14.00 -5.90
C SER A 374 6.96 13.53 -7.22
N VAL A 375 7.05 14.33 -8.29
CA VAL A 375 6.64 13.93 -9.64
C VAL A 375 7.47 12.75 -10.14
N LEU A 376 8.79 12.77 -10.00
CA LEU A 376 9.64 11.64 -10.40
C LEU A 376 9.32 10.36 -9.60
N VAL A 377 9.02 10.50 -8.30
CA VAL A 377 8.59 9.37 -7.47
C VAL A 377 7.24 8.82 -7.94
N LYS A 378 6.31 9.71 -8.30
CA LYS A 378 5.03 9.33 -8.90
C LYS A 378 5.22 8.57 -10.22
N GLU A 379 6.07 9.05 -11.12
CA GLU A 379 6.40 8.34 -12.37
C GLU A 379 6.86 6.90 -12.09
N ALA A 380 7.70 6.70 -11.05
CA ALA A 380 8.15 5.38 -10.65
C ALA A 380 7.01 4.49 -10.09
N ILE A 381 6.07 5.07 -9.35
CA ILE A 381 4.87 4.38 -8.83
C ILE A 381 4.00 3.84 -9.97
N GLU A 382 3.76 4.68 -10.98
CA GLU A 382 2.84 4.41 -12.08
C GLU A 382 3.42 3.50 -13.15
N ASP A 383 4.72 3.57 -13.37
CA ASP A 383 5.35 2.75 -14.38
C ASP A 383 5.25 1.24 -14.04
N ASN A 384 4.94 0.44 -15.06
CA ASN A 384 4.81 -1.01 -14.98
C ASN A 384 5.91 -1.74 -15.78
N SER A 385 6.88 -1.00 -16.33
CA SER A 385 8.05 -1.53 -17.03
C SER A 385 9.03 -2.23 -16.06
N ARG A 386 10.03 -2.90 -16.63
CA ARG A 386 11.17 -3.48 -15.88
C ARG A 386 12.21 -2.43 -15.46
N GLN A 387 11.97 -1.14 -15.69
CA GLN A 387 12.89 -0.10 -15.26
C GLN A 387 13.01 -0.09 -13.72
N VAL A 388 14.26 -0.16 -13.26
CA VAL A 388 14.60 -0.33 -11.84
C VAL A 388 15.10 0.98 -11.22
N GLU A 389 15.59 1.92 -12.03
CA GLU A 389 16.26 3.14 -11.56
C GLU A 389 15.74 4.39 -12.28
N TYR A 390 15.45 5.42 -11.50
CA TYR A 390 14.94 6.73 -11.95
C TYR A 390 15.89 7.82 -11.49
N ILE A 391 16.31 8.66 -12.42
CA ILE A 391 17.25 9.74 -12.18
C ILE A 391 16.59 11.05 -12.64
N PRO A 392 16.73 12.15 -11.88
CA PRO A 392 16.20 13.45 -12.26
C PRO A 392 16.71 13.90 -13.63
N LYS A 393 15.79 14.33 -14.49
CA LYS A 393 16.12 14.95 -15.78
C LYS A 393 16.51 16.43 -15.63
N ILE A 394 16.01 17.07 -14.58
CA ILE A 394 16.26 18.47 -14.24
C ILE A 394 17.07 18.48 -12.95
N ILE A 395 18.26 19.08 -13.01
CA ILE A 395 19.14 19.31 -11.87
C ILE A 395 19.77 20.70 -11.99
N TYR A 396 19.85 21.41 -10.87
CA TYR A 396 20.50 22.71 -10.79
C TYR A 396 21.88 22.55 -10.18
N ASP A 397 22.93 22.88 -10.92
CA ASP A 397 24.31 22.86 -10.42
C ASP A 397 24.69 24.24 -9.84
N ILE A 398 24.63 24.34 -8.52
CA ILE A 398 24.74 25.61 -7.79
C ILE A 398 25.94 25.55 -6.83
N SER A 399 26.76 26.61 -6.86
CA SER A 399 27.78 26.87 -5.83
C SER A 399 27.11 27.36 -4.54
N ILE A 400 27.53 26.85 -3.39
CA ILE A 400 26.96 27.27 -2.10
C ILE A 400 27.14 28.78 -1.87
N LYS A 401 28.26 29.37 -2.31
CA LYS A 401 28.48 30.83 -2.23
C LYS A 401 27.46 31.58 -3.08
N LYS A 402 27.25 31.18 -4.34
CA LYS A 402 26.22 31.79 -5.20
C LYS A 402 24.80 31.63 -4.64
N LEU A 403 24.50 30.49 -4.03
CA LEU A 403 23.22 30.26 -3.36
C LEU A 403 23.03 31.21 -2.18
N PHE A 404 24.09 31.46 -1.41
CA PHE A 404 24.07 32.41 -0.29
C PHE A 404 23.87 33.86 -0.75
N GLU A 405 24.56 34.28 -1.83
CA GLU A 405 24.37 35.61 -2.41
C GLU A 405 22.91 35.82 -2.88
N ALA A 406 22.36 34.83 -3.60
CA ALA A 406 20.94 34.88 -4.00
C ALA A 406 20.01 34.92 -2.76
N TYR A 407 20.32 34.15 -1.72
CA TYR A 407 19.56 34.16 -0.47
C TYR A 407 19.55 35.53 0.19
N LYS A 408 20.70 36.23 0.28
CA LYS A 408 20.80 37.58 0.83
C LYS A 408 19.95 38.58 0.06
N VAL A 409 20.06 38.58 -1.26
CA VAL A 409 19.30 39.49 -2.15
C VAL A 409 17.80 39.28 -1.97
N LEU A 410 17.33 38.04 -2.00
CA LEU A 410 15.90 37.71 -1.84
C LEU A 410 15.35 38.06 -0.44
N ASN A 411 16.22 38.17 0.57
CA ASN A 411 15.84 38.44 1.94
C ASN A 411 16.15 39.86 2.41
N GLY A 412 16.64 40.74 1.54
CA GLY A 412 17.00 42.12 1.87
C GLY A 412 18.15 42.24 2.87
N ILE A 413 19.12 41.31 2.84
CA ILE A 413 20.26 41.27 3.76
C ILE A 413 21.44 41.98 3.11
N GLU A 414 21.72 43.23 3.51
CA GLU A 414 22.85 44.02 2.99
C GLU A 414 24.16 43.75 3.73
N ILE A 415 24.10 43.61 5.06
CA ILE A 415 25.26 43.33 5.93
C ILE A 415 24.91 42.17 6.84
N CYS A 416 25.78 41.16 6.91
CA CYS A 416 25.64 40.05 7.83
C CYS A 416 26.99 39.50 8.27
N GLU A 417 27.10 39.10 9.54
CA GLU A 417 28.25 38.34 10.01
C GLU A 417 28.22 36.92 9.43
N VAL A 418 29.35 36.48 8.87
CA VAL A 418 29.52 35.13 8.33
C VAL A 418 30.59 34.41 9.13
N LYS A 419 30.24 33.25 9.69
CA LYS A 419 31.20 32.31 10.26
C LYS A 419 31.55 31.28 9.18
N GLU A 420 32.81 31.30 8.77
CA GLU A 420 33.34 30.28 7.88
C GLU A 420 33.71 29.01 8.68
N PHE A 421 33.41 27.86 8.08
CA PHE A 421 33.85 26.56 8.59
C PHE A 421 34.56 25.78 7.47
N SER A 422 35.57 25.01 7.88
CA SER A 422 36.38 24.15 7.01
C SER A 422 35.64 22.87 6.64
#